data_AF-A0A7G2K0Q9-F1
#
_entry.id   AF-A0A7G2K0Q9-F1
#
_cell.length_a   1.000
_cell.length_b   1.000
_cell.length_c   1.000
_cell.angle_alpha   90.00
_cell.angle_beta   90.00
_cell.angle_gamma   90.00
#
_symmetry.space_group_name_H-M   'P 1'
#
loop_
_entity.id
_entity.type
_entity.pdbx_description
1 polymer ?
#
loop_
_entity_poly.entity_id
_entity_poly.type
_entity_poly.pdbx_seq_one_letter_code
_entity_poly.pdbx_strand_id
1 'polypeptide(L)'
;MPDVRQVKVLENNTKQRDKYGVEPNSLNIIVDGGADEQIAHVIYENKGAGVGLQGATETTLTVNGERRALRFDRATPVDVQVSMHCVRCEDFTEVDKDEIKRLLSIQRFGIRQNLSLSRLYSP
;
A
#
# COMPACT_ATOMS: atom_id res chain seq x y z
N MET A 1 1.71 -16.50 3.53
CA MET A 1 0.96 -16.25 2.27
C MET A 1 1.97 -15.85 1.22
N PRO A 2 2.28 -16.72 0.24
CA PRO A 2 3.44 -16.52 -0.64
C PRO A 2 3.29 -15.35 -1.64
N ASP A 3 2.06 -14.99 -2.03
CA ASP A 3 1.83 -14.00 -3.11
C ASP A 3 1.51 -12.58 -2.63
N VAL A 4 1.56 -12.32 -1.32
CA VAL A 4 1.34 -10.97 -0.77
C VAL A 4 2.64 -10.19 -0.88
N ARG A 5 2.59 -9.08 -1.64
CA ARG A 5 3.74 -8.19 -1.87
C ARG A 5 3.84 -7.10 -0.83
N GLN A 6 2.71 -6.52 -0.43
CA GLN A 6 2.67 -5.47 0.58
C GLN A 6 1.33 -5.43 1.32
N VAL A 7 1.39 -5.03 2.59
CA VAL A 7 0.20 -4.72 3.40
C VAL A 7 0.38 -3.35 4.07
N LYS A 8 -0.69 -2.57 4.13
CA LYS A 8 -0.78 -1.37 4.96
C LYS A 8 -2.05 -1.46 5.81
N VAL A 9 -1.89 -1.39 7.13
CA VAL A 9 -3.00 -1.31 8.07
C VAL A 9 -3.13 0.14 8.54
N LEU A 10 -4.34 0.67 8.46
CA LEU A 10 -4.73 1.96 9.01
C LEU A 10 -5.74 1.71 10.12
N GLU A 11 -5.46 2.24 11.30
CA GLU A 11 -6.27 2.05 12.48
C GLU A 11 -6.80 3.38 12.97
N ASN A 12 -8.11 3.43 13.23
CA ASN A 12 -8.75 4.58 13.83
C ASN A 12 -9.39 4.20 15.17
N ASN A 13 -8.70 4.51 16.25
CA ASN A 13 -9.17 4.30 17.63
C ASN A 13 -9.95 5.50 18.20
N THR A 14 -10.24 6.49 17.36
CA THR A 14 -11.02 7.67 17.78
C THR A 14 -12.52 7.43 17.57
N LYS A 15 -13.34 8.36 18.07
CA LYS A 15 -14.80 8.34 17.91
C LYS A 15 -15.29 9.10 16.69
N GLN A 16 -14.39 9.53 15.80
CA GLN A 16 -14.71 10.29 14.60
C GLN A 16 -13.92 9.75 13.41
N ARG A 17 -14.36 10.04 12.18
CA ARG A 17 -13.65 9.66 10.97
C ARG A 17 -12.27 10.35 10.93
N ASP A 18 -11.22 9.60 10.63
CA ASP A 18 -9.87 10.15 10.63
C ASP A 18 -9.52 10.90 9.33
N LYS A 19 -8.34 11.54 9.30
CA LYS A 19 -7.81 12.23 8.12
C LYS A 19 -7.58 11.33 6.90
N TYR A 20 -7.56 10.02 7.10
CA TYR A 20 -7.36 9.02 6.06
C TYR A 20 -8.68 8.45 5.54
N GLY A 21 -9.81 8.89 6.09
CA GLY A 21 -11.16 8.43 5.74
C GLY A 21 -11.55 7.11 6.40
N VAL A 22 -10.84 6.67 7.44
CA VAL A 22 -11.14 5.45 8.19
C VAL A 22 -12.21 5.77 9.24
N GLU A 23 -13.29 4.97 9.26
CA GLU A 23 -14.41 5.15 10.19
C GLU A 23 -14.01 4.94 11.67
N PRO A 24 -14.77 5.48 12.64
CA PRO A 24 -14.49 5.31 14.06
C PRO A 24 -14.37 3.85 14.51
N ASN A 25 -13.39 3.55 15.39
CA ASN A 25 -13.14 2.22 15.97
C ASN A 25 -13.02 1.10 14.92
N SER A 26 -12.33 1.38 13.81
CA SER A 26 -12.22 0.47 12.68
C SER A 26 -10.80 0.38 12.13
N LEU A 27 -10.56 -0.69 11.38
CA LEU A 27 -9.35 -0.91 10.59
C LEU A 27 -9.69 -0.80 9.11
N ASN A 28 -8.84 -0.10 8.34
CA ASN A 28 -8.76 -0.28 6.90
C ASN A 28 -7.45 -1.01 6.56
N ILE A 29 -7.58 -2.20 6.00
CA ILE A 29 -6.47 -3.08 5.64
C ILE A 29 -6.33 -3.05 4.13
N ILE A 30 -5.19 -2.59 3.63
CA ILE A 30 -4.93 -2.45 2.19
C ILE A 30 -3.87 -3.47 1.81
N VAL A 31 -4.18 -4.35 0.86
CA VAL A 31 -3.32 -5.48 0.48
C VAL A 31 -2.98 -5.45 -1.01
N ASP A 32 -1.69 -5.62 -1.32
CA ASP A 32 -1.18 -5.89 -2.66
C ASP A 32 -0.81 -7.37 -2.81
N GLY A 33 -1.48 -8.08 -3.72
CA GLY A 33 -1.30 -9.52 -3.95
C GLY A 33 -2.03 -10.44 -2.97
N GLY A 34 -1.82 -11.75 -3.08
CA GLY A 34 -2.51 -12.78 -2.28
C GLY A 34 -3.98 -13.01 -2.65
N ALA A 35 -4.53 -14.16 -2.27
CA ALA A 35 -5.93 -14.52 -2.52
C ALA A 35 -6.88 -13.93 -1.45
N ASP A 36 -8.08 -13.50 -1.88
CA ASP A 36 -9.07 -12.85 -1.00
C ASP A 36 -9.42 -13.70 0.23
N GLU A 37 -9.65 -15.00 0.04
CA GLU A 37 -9.99 -15.93 1.13
C GLU A 37 -8.88 -16.05 2.18
N GLN A 38 -7.62 -16.15 1.74
CA GLN A 38 -6.49 -16.24 2.66
C GLN A 38 -6.32 -14.92 3.44
N ILE A 39 -6.51 -13.78 2.78
CA ILE A 39 -6.45 -12.46 3.41
C ILE A 39 -7.55 -12.36 4.47
N ALA A 40 -8.80 -12.69 4.09
CA ALA A 40 -9.93 -12.69 5.02
C ALA A 40 -9.68 -13.59 6.23
N HIS A 41 -9.09 -14.77 6.04
CA HIS A 41 -8.74 -15.68 7.13
C HIS A 41 -7.74 -15.05 8.08
N VAL A 42 -6.66 -14.47 7.57
CA VAL A 42 -5.66 -13.79 8.41
C VAL A 42 -6.27 -12.59 9.15
N ILE A 43 -7.12 -11.81 8.50
CA ILE A 43 -7.84 -10.70 9.16
C ILE A 43 -8.73 -11.24 10.28
N TYR A 44 -9.48 -12.32 10.05
CA TYR A 44 -10.36 -12.91 11.05
C TYR A 44 -9.58 -13.38 12.30
N GLU A 45 -8.45 -14.06 12.11
CA GLU A 45 -7.62 -14.57 13.22
C GLU A 45 -6.96 -13.45 14.04
N ASN A 46 -6.70 -12.29 13.42
CA ASN A 46 -5.94 -11.21 14.06
C ASN A 46 -6.80 -10.01 14.48
N LYS A 47 -8.06 -9.90 14.01
CA LYS A 47 -8.91 -8.76 14.36
C LYS A 47 -9.34 -8.85 15.83
N GLY A 48 -9.27 -7.72 16.53
CA GLY A 48 -9.86 -7.57 17.85
C GLY A 48 -11.39 -7.74 17.82
N ALA A 49 -11.96 -8.24 18.92
CA ALA A 49 -13.41 -8.26 19.09
C ALA A 49 -13.97 -6.83 19.09
N GLY A 50 -15.11 -6.61 18.43
CA GLY A 50 -15.76 -5.30 18.35
C GLY A 50 -15.09 -4.28 17.41
N VAL A 51 -14.01 -4.64 16.73
CA VAL A 51 -13.33 -3.77 15.76
C VAL A 51 -14.02 -3.84 14.40
N GLY A 52 -14.37 -2.67 13.84
CA GLY A 52 -14.93 -2.56 12.50
C GLY A 52 -13.89 -2.84 11.40
N LEU A 53 -14.34 -3.33 10.25
CA LEU A 53 -13.50 -3.52 9.07
C LEU A 53 -14.03 -2.66 7.93
N GLN A 54 -13.15 -1.84 7.38
CA GLN A 54 -13.41 -0.97 6.23
C GLN A 54 -12.65 -1.49 5.01
N GLY A 55 -13.31 -1.37 3.85
CA GLY A 55 -12.74 -1.67 2.55
C GLY A 55 -13.83 -1.97 1.51
N ALA A 56 -13.46 -1.86 0.24
CA ALA A 56 -14.35 -2.13 -0.90
C ALA A 56 -14.45 -3.62 -1.25
N THR A 57 -13.44 -4.43 -0.90
CA THR A 57 -13.47 -5.88 -1.13
C THR A 57 -14.12 -6.56 0.06
N GLU A 58 -15.12 -7.38 -0.18
CA GLU A 58 -15.79 -8.17 0.85
C GLU A 58 -15.59 -9.66 0.57
N THR A 59 -15.20 -10.41 1.60
CA THR A 59 -15.06 -11.87 1.56
C THR A 59 -15.75 -12.46 2.76
N THR A 60 -16.60 -13.46 2.53
CA THR A 60 -17.34 -14.13 3.60
C THR A 60 -16.68 -15.43 3.97
N LEU A 61 -16.35 -15.58 5.26
CA LEU A 61 -15.90 -16.84 5.84
C LEU A 61 -17.02 -17.50 6.63
N THR A 62 -17.01 -18.83 6.70
CA THR A 62 -17.88 -19.58 7.61
C THR A 62 -17.02 -20.15 8.73
N VAL A 63 -17.25 -19.67 9.96
CA VAL A 63 -16.50 -20.11 11.14
C VAL A 63 -17.51 -20.56 12.19
N ASN A 64 -17.36 -21.80 12.68
CA ASN A 64 -18.29 -22.42 13.64
C ASN A 64 -19.76 -22.38 13.19
N GLY A 65 -20.01 -22.51 11.88
CA GLY A 65 -21.35 -22.45 11.29
C GLY A 65 -21.90 -21.03 11.09
N GLU A 66 -21.20 -19.99 11.56
CA GLU A 66 -21.61 -18.59 11.37
C GLU A 66 -20.88 -17.96 10.20
N ARG A 67 -21.63 -17.24 9.35
CA ARG A 67 -21.06 -16.45 8.25
C ARG A 67 -20.56 -15.11 8.78
N ARG A 68 -19.31 -14.79 8.47
CA ARG A 68 -18.64 -13.55 8.84
C ARG A 68 -18.19 -12.84 7.57
N ALA A 69 -18.64 -11.62 7.35
CA ALA A 69 -18.14 -10.77 6.27
C ALA A 69 -16.90 -10.01 6.76
N LEU A 70 -15.81 -10.12 5.99
CA LEU A 70 -14.54 -9.44 6.24
C LEU A 70 -14.32 -8.45 5.10
N ARG A 71 -13.92 -7.22 5.43
CA ARG A 71 -13.68 -6.16 4.45
C ARG A 71 -12.26 -5.66 4.47
N PHE A 72 -11.72 -5.39 3.28
CA PHE A 72 -10.37 -4.84 3.08
C PHE A 72 -10.29 -4.18 1.69
N ASP A 73 -9.23 -3.42 1.45
CA ASP A 73 -8.98 -2.76 0.17
C ASP A 73 -7.86 -3.47 -0.60
N ARG A 74 -7.99 -3.47 -1.93
CA ARG A 74 -6.92 -3.90 -2.85
C ARG A 74 -6.09 -2.69 -3.26
N ALA A 75 -4.77 -2.82 -3.21
CA ALA A 75 -3.89 -1.77 -3.69
C ALA A 75 -4.00 -1.64 -5.22
N THR A 76 -4.31 -0.45 -5.70
CA THR A 76 -4.29 -0.13 -7.13
C THR A 76 -2.93 0.48 -7.49
N PRO A 77 -2.18 -0.10 -8.45
CA PRO A 77 -0.91 0.49 -8.89
C PRO A 77 -1.16 1.85 -9.55
N VAL A 78 -0.23 2.78 -9.33
CA VAL A 78 -0.25 4.11 -9.97
C VAL A 78 1.06 4.28 -10.73
N ASP A 79 0.96 4.53 -12.02
CA ASP A 79 2.13 4.77 -12.87
C ASP A 79 2.72 6.16 -12.59
N VAL A 80 4.01 6.20 -12.29
CA VAL A 80 4.75 7.44 -12.06
C VAL A 80 5.60 7.74 -13.29
N GLN A 81 5.36 8.89 -13.92
CA GLN A 81 6.15 9.39 -15.03
C GLN A 81 7.09 10.50 -14.55
N VAL A 82 8.37 10.44 -14.93
CA VAL A 82 9.39 11.41 -14.54
C VAL A 82 9.98 12.04 -15.79
N SER A 83 10.01 13.37 -15.81
CA SER A 83 10.74 14.18 -16.79
C SER A 83 11.73 15.07 -16.04
N MET A 84 12.95 15.19 -16.57
CA MET A 84 14.02 15.95 -15.92
C MET A 84 14.95 16.59 -16.93
N HIS A 85 15.56 17.70 -16.51
CA HIS A 85 16.63 18.36 -17.23
C HIS A 85 17.94 18.15 -16.45
N CYS A 86 18.86 17.39 -17.03
CA CYS A 86 20.18 17.17 -16.45
C CYS A 86 21.16 18.21 -17.01
N VAL A 87 21.80 18.96 -16.12
CA VAL A 87 22.86 19.91 -16.46
C VAL A 87 24.18 19.44 -15.84
N ARG A 88 25.28 19.66 -16.55
CA ARG A 88 26.62 19.27 -16.09
C ARG A 88 27.34 20.49 -15.48
N CYS A 89 28.01 20.31 -14.35
CA CYS A 89 28.78 21.38 -13.71
C CYS A 89 30.24 21.47 -14.17
N GLU A 90 30.88 20.39 -14.66
CA GLU A 90 32.30 20.38 -15.06
C GLU A 90 32.60 19.41 -16.21
N ASP A 91 33.78 19.53 -16.83
CA ASP A 91 34.03 18.98 -18.17
C ASP A 91 34.28 17.47 -18.30
N PHE A 92 34.39 16.71 -17.20
CA PHE A 92 35.05 15.40 -17.22
C PHE A 92 34.20 14.15 -16.94
N THR A 93 32.87 14.21 -17.06
CA THR A 93 32.08 12.97 -17.08
C THR A 93 30.92 13.07 -18.07
N GLU A 94 30.75 12.05 -18.91
CA GLU A 94 29.54 11.88 -19.71
C GLU A 94 28.36 11.61 -18.77
N VAL A 95 27.21 12.22 -19.04
CA VAL A 95 25.99 11.93 -18.27
C VAL A 95 25.45 10.59 -18.77
N ASP A 96 25.60 9.55 -17.97
CA ASP A 96 25.00 8.24 -18.25
C ASP A 96 23.48 8.30 -18.04
N LYS A 97 22.78 8.60 -19.13
CA LYS A 97 21.32 8.72 -19.15
C LYS A 97 20.64 7.37 -18.87
N ASP A 98 21.26 6.27 -19.25
CA ASP A 98 20.65 4.95 -19.12
C ASP A 98 20.77 4.46 -17.69
N GLU A 99 21.88 4.75 -17.00
CA GLU A 99 21.99 4.46 -15.57
C GLU A 99 21.03 5.33 -14.74
N ILE A 100 20.85 6.62 -15.08
CA ILE A 100 19.85 7.46 -14.41
C ILE A 100 18.44 6.89 -14.58
N LYS A 101 18.04 6.52 -15.80
CA LYS A 101 16.74 5.88 -16.05
C LYS A 101 16.60 4.59 -15.26
N ARG A 102 17.65 3.76 -15.24
CA ARG A 102 17.67 2.50 -14.52
C ARG A 102 17.46 2.73 -13.03
N LEU A 103 18.24 3.61 -12.40
CA LEU A 103 18.15 3.93 -10.97
C LEU A 103 16.78 4.46 -10.56
N LEU A 104 16.11 5.21 -11.44
CA LEU A 104 14.74 5.69 -11.20
C LEU A 104 13.70 4.58 -11.37
N SER A 105 13.87 3.72 -12.38
CA SER A 105 12.92 2.64 -12.68
C SER A 105 12.90 1.54 -11.62
N ILE A 106 14.02 1.31 -10.92
CA ILE A 106 14.12 0.29 -9.87
C ILE A 106 13.55 0.76 -8.52
N GLN A 107 13.24 2.05 -8.39
CA GLN A 107 12.67 2.57 -7.15
C GLN A 107 11.31 1.93 -6.89
N ARG A 108 11.14 1.39 -5.68
CA ARG A 108 9.89 0.77 -5.24
C ARG A 108 9.21 1.68 -4.25
N PHE A 109 7.91 1.90 -4.47
CA PHE A 109 7.08 2.71 -3.58
C PHE A 109 6.11 1.82 -2.82
N GLY A 110 6.00 2.08 -1.53
CA GLY A 110 5.00 1.46 -0.70
C GLY A 110 3.60 2.04 -0.93
N ILE A 111 2.57 1.26 -0.60
CA ILE A 111 1.19 1.72 -0.45
C ILE A 111 1.16 3.01 0.38
N ARG A 112 0.57 4.07 -0.21
CA ARG A 112 0.40 5.39 0.39
C ARG A 112 1.72 6.11 0.76
N GLN A 113 2.83 5.72 0.13
CA GLN A 113 4.08 6.45 0.25
C GLN A 113 4.06 7.70 -0.64
N ASN A 114 4.46 8.84 -0.08
CA ASN A 114 4.62 10.06 -0.87
C ASN A 114 5.86 9.95 -1.76
N LEU A 115 5.70 10.34 -3.03
CA LEU A 115 6.80 10.58 -3.95
C LEU A 115 7.40 11.96 -3.64
N SER A 116 8.66 12.02 -3.24
CA SER A 116 9.37 13.29 -3.09
C SER A 116 10.45 13.39 -4.16
N LEU A 117 10.50 14.52 -4.87
CA LEU A 117 11.49 14.77 -5.91
C LEU A 117 12.91 14.63 -5.38
N SER A 118 13.19 15.08 -4.15
CA SER A 118 14.53 14.98 -3.56
C SER A 118 15.00 13.55 -3.35
N ARG A 119 14.07 12.60 -3.14
CA ARG A 119 14.41 11.16 -3.00
C ARG A 119 14.69 10.47 -4.32
N LEU A 120 14.30 11.07 -5.46
CA LEU A 120 14.60 10.53 -6.79
C LEU A 120 16.03 10.86 -7.24
N TYR A 121 16.71 11.81 -6.59
CA TYR A 121 18.02 12.33 -7.02
C TYR A 121 19.10 12.32 -5.92
N SER A 122 18.81 11.82 -4.72
CA SER A 122 19.83 11.68 -3.68
C SER A 122 20.59 10.34 -3.84
N PRO A 123 21.94 10.36 -3.87
CA PRO A 123 22.77 9.17 -3.99
C PRO A 123 22.68 8.23 -2.77
#